data_AF-A0A8T7FNM0-F1
#
_entry.id   AF-A0A8T7FNM0-F1
#
_cell.length_a   1.000
_cell.length_b   1.000
_cell.length_c   1.000
_cell.angle_alpha   90.00
_cell.angle_beta   90.00
_cell.angle_gamma   90.00
#
_symmetry.space_group_name_H-M   'P 1'
#
loop_
_entity.id
_entity.type
_entity.pdbx_description
1 polymer ?
#
loop_
_entity_poly.entity_id
_entity_poly.type
_entity_poly.pdbx_seq_one_letter_code
_entity_poly.pdbx_strand_id
1 'polypeptide(L)'
;MNIRLSSDVESRDGKRYYGFISSWSYCAFANSMGARGDLAESLTLLGKLHLFRSEFDEAREALKKAIRLGLESNTMPQVYEAAVELADCLLNMDRAESALAVLSVLPESAFRVESVRRRAEQVRAEVEAQVSIEMREEIRQRVKDGDLESELGKILG
;
A
#
# COMPACT_ATOMS: atom_id res chain seq x y z
N MET A 1 2.18 -17.14 30.37
CA MET A 1 2.03 -18.60 30.29
C MET A 1 3.13 -19.10 29.37
N ASN A 2 4.11 -19.83 29.92
CA ASN A 2 5.39 -20.15 29.29
C ASN A 2 5.29 -21.53 28.62
N ILE A 3 5.40 -21.61 27.28
CA ILE A 3 5.29 -22.89 26.57
C ILE A 3 6.70 -23.47 26.40
N ARG A 4 7.04 -24.45 27.24
CA ARG A 4 8.21 -25.32 27.06
C ARG A 4 7.98 -26.23 25.87
N LEU A 5 8.75 -26.05 24.80
CA LEU A 5 8.89 -27.03 23.73
C LEU A 5 9.85 -28.13 24.23
N SER A 6 9.30 -29.28 24.61
CA SER A 6 10.08 -30.51 24.81
C SER A 6 10.27 -31.14 23.42
N SER A 7 11.48 -31.02 22.91
CA SER A 7 11.92 -31.69 21.68
C SER A 7 12.92 -32.77 22.06
N ASP A 8 12.47 -34.01 22.20
CA ASP A 8 13.37 -35.16 22.23
C ASP A 8 12.73 -36.33 21.47
N VAL A 9 13.13 -36.45 20.20
CA VAL A 9 13.10 -37.72 19.47
C VAL A 9 14.55 -38.04 19.16
N GLU A 10 15.20 -38.76 20.07
CA GLU A 10 16.53 -39.30 19.85
C GLU A 10 16.46 -40.48 18.87
N SER A 11 17.09 -40.31 17.71
CA SER A 11 17.42 -41.41 16.81
C SER A 11 18.83 -41.92 17.10
N ARG A 12 19.02 -43.23 16.91
CA ARG A 12 20.19 -44.03 17.32
C ARG A 12 21.51 -43.74 16.59
N ASP A 13 21.53 -42.81 15.66
CA ASP A 13 22.74 -42.36 14.98
C ASP A 13 22.94 -40.87 15.25
N GLY A 14 23.93 -40.54 16.08
CA GLY A 14 24.21 -39.20 16.62
C GLY A 14 24.61 -38.12 15.60
N LYS A 15 23.80 -37.90 14.56
CA LYS A 15 23.90 -36.78 13.63
C LYS A 15 22.78 -35.79 13.93
N ARG A 16 23.13 -34.74 14.69
CA ARG A 16 22.27 -33.57 14.93
C ARG A 16 22.04 -32.82 13.61
N TYR A 17 20.88 -33.02 12.99
CA TYR A 17 20.42 -32.20 11.86
C TYR A 17 19.82 -30.87 12.36
N TYR A 18 20.66 -29.90 12.70
CA TYR A 18 20.24 -28.51 12.99
C TYR A 18 20.01 -27.67 11.70
N GLY A 19 19.45 -28.27 10.65
CA GLY A 19 19.41 -27.63 9.32
C GLY A 19 18.08 -27.63 8.56
N PHE A 20 17.05 -28.37 9.01
CA PHE A 20 15.87 -28.62 8.16
C PHE A 20 14.59 -27.86 8.55
N ILE A 21 14.56 -27.25 9.74
CA ILE A 21 13.37 -26.51 10.22
C ILE A 21 13.38 -25.06 9.69
N SER A 22 14.56 -24.50 9.39
CA SER A 22 14.69 -23.13 8.88
C SER A 22 14.17 -22.96 7.45
N SER A 23 14.23 -23.99 6.61
CA SER A 23 13.78 -23.91 5.21
C SER A 23 12.26 -23.86 5.08
N TRP A 24 11.53 -24.62 5.89
CA TRP A 24 10.06 -24.68 5.82
C TRP A 24 9.41 -23.40 6.38
N SER A 25 9.95 -22.85 7.47
CA SER A 25 9.51 -21.55 8.00
C SER A 25 9.76 -20.41 7.02
N TYR A 26 10.88 -20.44 6.29
CA TYR A 26 11.20 -19.42 5.29
C TYR A 26 10.28 -19.50 4.07
N CYS A 27 9.99 -20.69 3.56
CA CYS A 27 9.05 -20.88 2.45
C CYS A 27 7.62 -20.51 2.84
N ALA A 28 7.16 -20.86 4.05
CA ALA A 28 5.83 -20.47 4.52
C ALA A 28 5.71 -18.95 4.69
N PHE A 29 6.74 -18.30 5.21
CA PHE A 29 6.80 -16.84 5.34
C PHE A 29 6.83 -16.14 3.97
N ALA A 30 7.68 -16.58 3.05
CA ALA A 30 7.75 -16.05 1.69
C ALA A 30 6.42 -16.24 0.93
N ASN A 31 5.77 -17.40 1.07
CA ASN A 31 4.45 -17.66 0.47
C ASN A 31 3.37 -16.75 1.06
N SER A 32 3.42 -16.50 2.38
CA SER A 32 2.48 -15.59 3.03
C SER A 32 2.63 -14.13 2.58
N MET A 33 3.85 -13.67 2.30
CA MET A 33 4.10 -12.34 1.76
C MET A 33 3.67 -12.23 0.29
N GLY A 34 3.96 -13.27 -0.52
CA GLY A 34 3.50 -13.34 -1.91
C GLY A 34 1.98 -13.28 -2.02
N ALA A 35 1.27 -14.12 -1.24
CA ALA A 35 -0.19 -14.15 -1.23
C ALA A 35 -0.83 -12.81 -0.82
N ARG A 36 -0.17 -12.04 0.05
CA ARG A 36 -0.65 -10.70 0.42
C ARG A 36 -0.40 -9.66 -0.67
N GLY A 37 0.71 -9.77 -1.40
CA GLY A 37 0.97 -8.96 -2.59
C GLY A 37 -0.08 -9.18 -3.68
N ASP A 38 -0.37 -10.44 -3.98
CA ASP A 38 -1.41 -10.82 -4.96
C ASP A 38 -2.81 -10.35 -4.53
N LEU A 39 -3.10 -10.39 -3.23
CA LEU A 39 -4.34 -9.86 -2.66
C LEU A 39 -4.42 -8.33 -2.79
N ALA A 40 -3.32 -7.63 -2.51
CA ALA A 40 -3.25 -6.17 -2.68
C ALA A 40 -3.49 -5.78 -4.14
N GLU A 41 -2.87 -6.49 -5.09
CA GLU A 41 -3.10 -6.30 -6.53
C GLU A 41 -4.56 -6.56 -6.92
N SER A 42 -5.14 -7.66 -6.45
CA SER A 42 -6.55 -8.00 -6.70
C SER A 42 -7.50 -6.92 -6.19
N LEU A 43 -7.21 -6.34 -5.02
CA LEU A 43 -7.98 -5.24 -4.45
C LEU A 43 -7.79 -3.94 -5.23
N THR A 44 -6.59 -3.67 -5.74
CA THR A 44 -6.35 -2.52 -6.63
C THR A 44 -7.19 -2.63 -7.91
N LEU A 45 -7.21 -3.81 -8.54
CA LEU A 45 -8.03 -4.06 -9.72
C LEU A 45 -9.53 -3.93 -9.42
N LEU A 46 -9.99 -4.42 -8.26
CA LEU A 46 -11.37 -4.25 -7.81
C LEU A 46 -11.72 -2.77 -7.61
N GLY A 47 -10.82 -1.99 -7.00
CA GLY A 47 -10.99 -0.55 -6.84
C GLY A 47 -11.11 0.18 -8.18
N LYS A 48 -10.28 -0.18 -9.16
CA LYS A 48 -10.39 0.33 -10.55
C LYS A 48 -11.73 -0.01 -11.18
N LEU A 49 -12.22 -1.24 -11.01
CA LEU A 49 -13.52 -1.64 -11.54
C LEU A 49 -14.67 -0.83 -10.93
N HIS A 50 -14.64 -0.60 -9.63
CA HIS A 50 -15.59 0.28 -8.95
C HIS A 50 -15.50 1.73 -9.45
N LEU A 51 -14.29 2.25 -9.69
CA LEU A 51 -14.11 3.58 -10.30
C LEU A 51 -14.77 3.69 -11.67
N PHE A 52 -14.57 2.69 -12.54
CA PHE A 52 -15.21 2.64 -13.86
C PHE A 52 -16.74 2.58 -13.79
N ARG A 53 -17.29 2.06 -12.68
CA ARG A 53 -18.74 2.00 -12.41
C ARG A 53 -19.26 3.23 -11.66
N SER A 54 -18.39 4.18 -11.33
CA SER A 54 -18.71 5.33 -10.47
C SER A 54 -19.18 4.93 -9.05
N GLU A 55 -18.79 3.74 -8.60
CA GLU A 55 -19.03 3.21 -7.25
C GLU A 55 -17.90 3.71 -6.32
N PHE A 56 -17.88 5.02 -6.06
CA PHE A 56 -16.70 5.69 -5.48
C PHE A 56 -16.42 5.29 -4.03
N ASP A 57 -17.44 5.01 -3.22
CA ASP A 57 -17.22 4.58 -1.84
C ASP A 57 -16.63 3.16 -1.80
N GLU A 58 -17.12 2.24 -2.61
CA GLU A 58 -16.59 0.88 -2.75
C GLU A 58 -15.17 0.89 -3.31
N ALA A 59 -14.91 1.73 -4.32
CA ALA A 59 -13.57 1.94 -4.86
C ALA A 59 -12.60 2.39 -3.77
N ARG A 60 -12.98 3.43 -3.01
CA ARG A 60 -12.17 3.99 -1.93
C ARG A 60 -11.82 2.91 -0.90
N GLU A 61 -12.80 2.14 -0.44
CA GLU A 61 -12.56 1.10 0.58
C GLU A 61 -11.69 -0.05 0.06
N ALA A 62 -11.86 -0.47 -1.21
CA ALA A 62 -11.01 -1.48 -1.82
C ALA A 62 -9.55 -0.99 -1.93
N LEU A 63 -9.34 0.24 -2.38
CA LEU A 63 -8.02 0.85 -2.56
C LEU A 63 -7.32 1.11 -1.22
N LYS A 64 -8.03 1.57 -0.19
CA LYS A 64 -7.49 1.71 1.18
C LYS A 64 -6.99 0.36 1.72
N LYS A 65 -7.73 -0.72 1.50
CA LYS A 65 -7.32 -2.07 1.90
C LYS A 65 -6.09 -2.55 1.13
N ALA A 66 -6.02 -2.28 -0.18
CA ALA A 66 -4.86 -2.61 -1.01
C ALA A 66 -3.59 -1.92 -0.50
N ILE A 67 -3.67 -0.62 -0.18
CA ILE A 67 -2.55 0.16 0.38
C ILE A 67 -2.09 -0.43 1.72
N ARG A 68 -3.02 -0.69 2.66
CA ARG A 68 -2.68 -1.26 3.97
C ARG A 68 -1.97 -2.61 3.84
N LEU A 69 -2.52 -3.53 3.05
CA LEU A 69 -1.92 -4.85 2.82
C LEU A 69 -0.57 -4.77 2.13
N GLY A 70 -0.44 -3.84 1.17
CA GLY A 70 0.80 -3.62 0.47
C GLY A 70 1.91 -3.06 1.37
N LEU A 71 1.57 -2.16 2.29
CA LEU A 71 2.49 -1.65 3.30
C LEU A 71 2.91 -2.76 4.29
N GLU A 72 1.95 -3.54 4.80
CA GLU A 72 2.22 -4.67 5.71
C GLU A 72 3.12 -5.76 5.10
N SER A 73 3.07 -5.90 3.77
CA SER A 73 3.80 -6.93 3.02
C SER A 73 5.04 -6.38 2.32
N ASN A 74 5.33 -5.09 2.49
CA ASN A 74 6.42 -4.37 1.83
C ASN A 74 6.41 -4.49 0.29
N THR A 75 5.21 -4.57 -0.31
CA THR A 75 5.00 -4.64 -1.75
C THR A 75 4.74 -3.24 -2.30
N MET A 76 5.80 -2.42 -2.30
CA MET A 76 5.72 -0.99 -2.63
C MET A 76 5.15 -0.68 -4.04
N PRO A 77 5.43 -1.46 -5.11
CA PRO A 77 4.82 -1.20 -6.42
C PRO A 77 3.28 -1.17 -6.38
N GLN A 78 2.67 -2.14 -5.68
CA GLN A 78 1.22 -2.25 -5.52
C GLN A 78 0.67 -1.11 -4.67
N VAL A 79 1.42 -0.66 -3.66
CA VAL A 79 1.04 0.51 -2.84
C VAL A 79 0.98 1.76 -3.70
N TYR A 80 1.99 1.99 -4.55
CA TYR A 80 2.04 3.17 -5.41
C TYR A 80 0.91 3.19 -6.43
N GLU A 81 0.62 2.06 -7.06
CA GLU A 81 -0.49 1.95 -7.98
C GLU A 81 -1.83 2.21 -7.27
N ALA A 82 -2.09 1.51 -6.16
CA ALA A 82 -3.33 1.68 -5.39
C ALA A 82 -3.52 3.13 -4.90
N ALA A 83 -2.44 3.80 -4.49
CA ALA A 83 -2.49 5.18 -4.02
C ALA A 83 -2.79 6.19 -5.13
N VAL A 84 -2.28 5.97 -6.36
CA VAL A 84 -2.61 6.81 -7.52
C VAL A 84 -4.10 6.68 -7.85
N GLU A 85 -4.64 5.46 -7.87
CA GLU A 85 -6.07 5.25 -8.12
C GLU A 85 -6.94 5.77 -6.98
N LEU A 86 -6.45 5.76 -5.73
CA LEU A 86 -7.16 6.36 -4.60
C LEU A 86 -7.24 7.88 -4.75
N ALA A 87 -6.17 8.53 -5.22
CA ALA A 87 -6.19 9.97 -5.51
C ALA A 87 -7.20 10.31 -6.61
N ASP A 88 -7.27 9.50 -7.67
CA ASP A 88 -8.28 9.63 -8.73
C ASP A 88 -9.71 9.44 -8.18
N CYS A 89 -9.91 8.45 -7.32
CA CYS A 89 -11.17 8.25 -6.63
C CYS A 89 -11.59 9.48 -5.81
N LEU A 90 -10.64 10.07 -5.08
CA LEU A 90 -10.89 11.25 -4.25
C LEU A 90 -11.20 12.48 -5.10
N LEU A 91 -10.57 12.64 -6.26
CA LEU A 91 -10.93 13.68 -7.23
C LEU A 91 -12.38 13.55 -7.69
N ASN A 92 -12.80 12.34 -8.06
CA ASN A 92 -14.18 12.09 -8.50
C ASN A 92 -15.22 12.31 -7.38
N MET A 93 -14.79 12.30 -6.12
CA MET A 93 -15.62 12.62 -4.95
C MET A 93 -15.54 14.10 -4.53
N ASP A 94 -14.92 14.98 -5.34
CA ASP A 94 -14.69 16.40 -5.03
C ASP A 94 -13.81 16.64 -3.78
N ARG A 95 -12.94 15.67 -3.48
CA ARG A 95 -12.00 15.70 -2.35
C ARG A 95 -10.57 15.97 -2.80
N ALA A 96 -10.38 17.02 -3.58
CA ALA A 96 -9.10 17.35 -4.21
C ALA A 96 -7.95 17.58 -3.21
N GLU A 97 -8.24 18.15 -2.03
CA GLU A 97 -7.24 18.30 -0.96
C GLU A 97 -6.73 16.96 -0.44
N SER A 98 -7.64 15.99 -0.24
CA SER A 98 -7.27 14.64 0.19
C SER A 98 -6.49 13.91 -0.91
N ALA A 99 -6.88 14.08 -2.18
CA ALA A 99 -6.14 13.54 -3.32
C ALA A 99 -4.71 14.10 -3.39
N LEU A 100 -4.53 15.40 -3.17
CA LEU A 100 -3.22 16.05 -3.14
C LEU A 100 -2.35 15.53 -1.99
N ALA A 101 -2.94 15.32 -0.81
CA ALA A 101 -2.24 14.76 0.33
C ALA A 101 -1.71 13.36 0.00
N VAL A 102 -2.53 12.48 -0.59
CA VAL A 102 -2.09 11.13 -1.02
C VAL A 102 -0.91 11.23 -2.00
N LEU A 103 -1.01 12.06 -3.04
CA LEU A 103 0.03 12.19 -4.06
C LEU A 103 1.30 12.89 -3.57
N SER A 104 1.19 13.73 -2.54
CA SER A 104 2.35 14.42 -1.93
C SER A 104 3.21 13.48 -1.10
N VAL A 105 2.63 12.39 -0.59
CA VAL A 105 3.33 11.36 0.18
C VAL A 105 4.15 10.44 -0.72
N LEU A 106 3.77 10.31 -2.00
CA LEU A 106 4.47 9.47 -2.96
C LEU A 106 5.61 10.26 -3.60
N PRO A 107 6.89 9.89 -3.38
CA PRO A 107 7.98 10.55 -4.08
C PRO A 107 7.91 10.19 -5.57
N GLU A 108 8.17 11.13 -6.49
CA GLU A 108 8.14 10.85 -7.94
C GLU A 108 9.12 9.73 -8.36
N SER A 109 10.19 9.55 -7.59
CA SER A 109 11.15 8.45 -7.75
C SER A 109 10.61 7.06 -7.34
N ALA A 110 9.44 6.99 -6.70
CA ALA A 110 8.76 5.75 -6.33
C ALA A 110 8.27 4.96 -7.55
N PHE A 111 7.91 5.65 -8.63
CA PHE A 111 7.25 5.05 -9.77
C PHE A 111 8.27 4.42 -10.73
N ARG A 112 8.59 3.13 -10.49
CA ARG A 112 9.44 2.35 -11.40
C ARG A 112 8.74 1.94 -12.68
N VAL A 113 7.40 1.91 -12.66
CA VAL A 113 6.57 1.54 -13.80
C VAL A 113 6.10 2.81 -14.50
N GLU A 114 6.50 2.96 -15.77
CA GLU A 114 6.22 4.15 -16.58
C GLU A 114 4.72 4.48 -16.65
N SER A 115 3.86 3.47 -16.81
CA SER A 115 2.41 3.67 -16.88
C SER A 115 1.84 4.25 -15.57
N VAL A 116 2.34 3.80 -14.42
CA VAL A 116 1.93 4.32 -13.11
C VAL A 116 2.43 5.74 -12.92
N ARG A 117 3.67 6.04 -13.34
CA ARG A 117 4.22 7.40 -13.29
C ARG A 117 3.38 8.37 -14.10
N ARG A 118 3.09 8.03 -15.36
CA ARG A 118 2.27 8.86 -16.25
C ARG A 118 0.87 9.09 -15.68
N ARG A 119 0.27 8.06 -15.08
CA ARG A 119 -1.04 8.19 -14.42
C ARG A 119 -0.95 9.12 -13.22
N ALA A 120 0.08 8.97 -12.37
CA ALA A 120 0.31 9.84 -11.22
C ALA A 120 0.47 11.31 -11.62
N GLU A 121 1.24 11.59 -12.69
CA GLU A 121 1.41 12.94 -13.25
C GLU A 121 0.09 13.51 -13.75
N GLN A 122 -0.71 12.72 -14.47
CA GLN A 122 -2.02 13.14 -14.94
C GLN A 122 -2.94 13.50 -13.77
N VAL A 123 -3.10 12.60 -12.81
CA VAL A 123 -3.96 12.83 -11.64
C VAL A 123 -3.46 14.04 -10.84
N ARG A 124 -2.13 14.19 -10.68
CA ARG A 124 -1.57 15.37 -10.01
C ARG A 124 -1.91 16.67 -10.73
N ALA A 125 -1.81 16.71 -12.06
CA ALA A 125 -2.18 17.89 -12.84
C ALA A 125 -3.68 18.23 -12.68
N GLU A 126 -4.54 17.22 -12.65
CA GLU A 126 -5.99 17.39 -12.44
C GLU A 126 -6.30 17.91 -11.02
N VAL A 127 -5.67 17.34 -9.99
CA VAL A 127 -5.75 17.85 -8.60
C VAL A 127 -5.29 19.29 -8.51
N GLU A 128 -4.14 19.58 -9.10
CA GLU A 128 -3.57 20.92 -9.09
C GLU A 128 -4.50 21.93 -9.76
N ALA A 129 -5.15 21.58 -10.88
CA ALA A 129 -6.11 22.47 -11.53
C ALA A 129 -7.30 22.85 -10.63
N GLN A 130 -7.66 22.02 -9.65
CA GLN A 130 -8.76 22.26 -8.72
C GLN A 130 -8.32 22.94 -7.41
N VAL A 131 -7.04 22.86 -7.05
CA VAL A 131 -6.52 23.31 -5.74
C VAL A 131 -5.68 24.59 -5.88
N SER A 132 -5.95 25.57 -5.01
CA SER A 132 -5.22 26.85 -4.98
C SER A 132 -3.74 26.68 -4.63
N ILE A 133 -2.89 27.58 -5.11
CA ILE A 133 -1.44 27.54 -4.86
C ILE A 133 -1.12 27.58 -3.35
N GLU A 134 -1.88 28.36 -2.58
CA GLU A 134 -1.73 28.46 -1.12
C GLU A 134 -1.97 27.12 -0.43
N MET A 135 -3.05 26.42 -0.82
CA MET A 135 -3.40 25.11 -0.27
C MET A 135 -2.35 24.04 -0.61
N ARG A 136 -1.73 24.11 -1.81
CA ARG A 136 -0.64 23.20 -2.19
C ARG A 136 0.56 23.34 -1.27
N GLU A 137 0.97 24.57 -0.97
CA GLU A 137 2.11 24.82 -0.08
C GLU A 137 1.79 24.46 1.37
N GLU A 138 0.56 24.67 1.84
CA GLU A 138 0.12 24.22 3.17
C GLU A 138 0.21 22.69 3.30
N ILE A 139 -0.36 21.94 2.34
CA ILE A 139 -0.29 20.47 2.34
C ILE A 139 1.16 20.00 2.25
N ARG A 140 1.98 20.63 1.41
CA ARG A 140 3.41 20.32 1.29
C ARG A 140 4.16 20.54 2.61
N GLN A 141 3.85 21.62 3.32
CA GLN A 141 4.49 21.93 4.60
C GLN A 141 4.06 20.93 5.68
N ARG A 142 2.76 20.59 5.75
CA ARG A 142 2.24 19.54 6.65
C ARG A 142 2.89 18.18 6.40
N VAL A 143 3.10 17.82 5.14
CA VAL A 143 3.78 16.58 4.74
C VAL A 143 5.26 16.59 5.16
N LYS A 144 5.95 17.73 5.02
CA LYS A 144 7.37 17.89 5.43
C LYS A 144 7.57 17.83 6.95
N ASP A 145 6.61 18.35 7.72
CA ASP A 145 6.71 18.47 9.18
C ASP A 145 6.48 17.13 9.92
N GLY A 146 6.30 16.03 9.19
CA GLY A 146 6.36 14.67 9.74
C GLY A 146 5.02 14.04 10.11
N ASP A 147 3.88 14.66 9.78
CA ASP A 147 2.53 14.09 10.02
C ASP A 147 2.14 13.03 8.96
N LEU A 148 3.11 12.39 8.31
CA LEU A 148 2.91 11.47 7.18
C LEU A 148 2.06 10.24 7.55
N GLU A 149 2.38 9.57 8.66
CA GLU A 149 1.65 8.40 9.14
C GLU A 149 0.27 8.77 9.69
N SER A 150 0.13 9.98 10.21
CA SER A 150 -1.12 10.52 10.73
C SER A 150 -2.06 10.96 9.60
N GLU A 151 -1.54 11.58 8.53
CA GLU A 151 -2.33 11.93 7.34
C GLU A 151 -2.71 10.68 6.55
N LEU A 152 -1.78 9.76 6.31
CA LEU A 152 -2.12 8.45 5.78
C LEU A 152 -3.09 7.71 6.70
N GLY A 153 -2.94 7.85 8.02
CA GLY A 153 -3.86 7.29 9.01
C GLY A 153 -5.26 7.89 8.96
N LYS A 154 -5.41 9.19 8.70
CA LYS A 154 -6.70 9.88 8.51
C LYS A 154 -7.35 9.52 7.17
N ILE A 155 -6.55 9.33 6.13
CA ILE A 155 -7.02 8.96 4.78
C ILE A 155 -7.38 7.47 4.72
N LEU A 156 -6.58 6.63 5.37
CA LEU A 156 -6.75 5.19 5.42
C LEU A 156 -7.71 4.76 6.54
N GLY A 157 -7.89 5.52 7.61
CA GLY A 157 -8.85 5.27 8.71
C GLY A 157 -10.29 5.30 8.25
#